data_AF-A0A7K2N3K9-F1
#
_entry.id   AF-A0A7K2N3K9-F1
#
_cell.length_a   1.000
_cell.length_b   1.000
_cell.length_c   1.000
_cell.angle_alpha   90.00
_cell.angle_beta   90.00
_cell.angle_gamma   90.00
#
_symmetry.space_group_name_H-M   'P 1'
#
loop_
_entity.id
_entity.type
_entity.pdbx_description
1 polymer ?
#
loop_
_entity_poly.entity_id
_entity_poly.type
_entity_poly.pdbx_seq_one_letter_code
_entity_poly.pdbx_strand_id
1 'polypeptide(L)'
;MKASILQRALRAGSDAAARELVALAAGHTDDAALYCDLLVKLPVQSLLSALESNVQHALDIVRAMATLLGTHRSPERGEVDATIMWLIGIAQRAAAIGALDLLEECCNGAFEWDASWDQWGPQRDIAAWLRTLSGDNASSVASILRQHPNCAEHFSHLINDAHLDHRIRAALTAPGNADQAQV
;
A
#
# COMPACT_ATOMS: atom_id res chain seq x y z
N MET A 1 -18.02 9.66 16.87
CA MET A 1 -19.36 10.05 16.39
C MET A 1 -19.35 10.62 14.97
N LYS A 2 -18.44 11.55 14.62
CA LYS A 2 -18.33 12.08 13.25
C LYS A 2 -17.94 11.02 12.21
N ALA A 3 -16.92 10.20 12.49
CA ALA A 3 -16.45 9.17 11.55
C ALA A 3 -17.52 8.11 11.21
N SER A 4 -18.34 7.70 12.18
CA SER A 4 -19.43 6.73 11.93
C SER A 4 -20.58 7.31 11.10
N ILE A 5 -20.83 8.62 11.19
CA ILE A 5 -21.78 9.33 10.30
C ILE A 5 -21.23 9.37 8.89
N LEU A 6 -19.96 9.73 8.73
CA LEU A 6 -19.28 9.76 7.43
C LEU A 6 -19.26 8.37 6.78
N GLN A 7 -18.98 7.32 7.56
CA GLN A 7 -19.00 5.94 7.07
C GLN A 7 -20.38 5.54 6.53
N ARG A 8 -21.46 5.93 7.22
CA ARG A 8 -22.82 5.64 6.76
C ARG A 8 -23.17 6.41 5.50
N ALA A 9 -22.79 7.68 5.41
CA ALA A 9 -23.01 8.52 4.23
C ALA A 9 -22.17 8.02 3.03
N LEU A 10 -20.95 7.54 3.27
CA LEU A 10 -20.10 6.93 2.25
C LEU A 10 -20.73 5.66 1.69
N ARG A 11 -21.30 4.80 2.55
CA ARG A 11 -22.09 3.62 2.11
C ARG A 11 -23.32 4.00 1.29
N ALA A 12 -23.85 5.20 1.47
CA ALA A 12 -24.93 5.77 0.65
C ALA A 12 -24.42 6.45 -0.64
N GLY A 13 -23.13 6.35 -0.96
CA GLY A 13 -22.54 6.91 -2.18
C GLY A 13 -22.18 8.40 -2.11
N SER A 14 -22.00 8.97 -0.91
CA SER A 14 -21.68 10.39 -0.77
C SER A 14 -20.20 10.70 -0.99
N ASP A 15 -19.87 11.32 -2.12
CA ASP A 15 -18.52 11.84 -2.40
C ASP A 15 -18.08 12.93 -1.40
N ALA A 16 -19.03 13.70 -0.87
CA ALA A 16 -18.75 14.69 0.17
C ALA A 16 -18.28 14.00 1.45
N ALA A 17 -18.92 12.87 1.83
CA ALA A 17 -18.49 12.08 2.97
C ALA A 17 -17.10 11.46 2.75
N ALA A 18 -16.77 11.03 1.53
CA ALA A 18 -15.42 10.56 1.19
C ALA A 18 -14.37 11.65 1.41
N ARG A 19 -14.62 12.86 0.89
CA ARG A 19 -13.71 14.02 1.08
C ARG A 19 -13.56 14.41 2.54
N GLU A 20 -14.66 14.46 3.28
CA GLU A 20 -14.63 14.78 4.71
C GLU A 20 -13.92 13.70 5.53
N LEU A 21 -14.05 12.43 5.16
CA LEU A 21 -13.36 11.34 5.85
C LEU A 21 -11.85 11.36 5.57
N VAL A 22 -11.45 11.59 4.32
CA VAL A 22 -10.04 11.78 3.94
C VAL A 22 -9.44 12.98 4.69
N ALA A 23 -10.13 14.13 4.70
CA ALA A 23 -9.67 15.29 5.45
C ALA A 23 -9.59 15.04 6.96
N LEU A 24 -10.55 14.28 7.52
CA LEU A 24 -10.53 13.90 8.94
C LEU A 24 -9.32 13.02 9.25
N ALA A 25 -9.06 11.99 8.42
CA ALA A 25 -7.93 11.09 8.61
C ALA A 25 -6.59 11.80 8.49
N ALA A 26 -6.39 12.61 7.44
CA ALA A 26 -5.17 13.40 7.27
C ALA A 26 -4.93 14.39 8.42
N GLY A 27 -5.98 14.87 9.09
CA GLY A 27 -5.85 15.72 10.27
C GLY A 27 -5.58 14.98 11.59
N HIS A 28 -5.64 13.65 11.61
CA HIS A 28 -5.51 12.80 12.81
C HIS A 28 -4.68 11.54 12.50
N THR A 29 -3.46 11.73 11.99
CA THR A 29 -2.56 10.66 11.56
C THR A 29 -2.05 9.77 12.69
N ASP A 30 -2.37 10.08 13.95
CA ASP A 30 -2.04 9.33 15.15
C ASP A 30 -3.25 8.56 15.73
N ASP A 31 -4.45 8.72 15.15
CA ASP A 31 -5.67 8.06 15.62
C ASP A 31 -5.75 6.63 15.08
N ALA A 32 -5.08 5.69 15.75
CA ALA A 32 -5.09 4.29 15.36
C ALA A 32 -6.50 3.67 15.30
N ALA A 33 -7.46 4.13 16.11
CA ALA A 33 -8.83 3.63 16.04
C ALA A 33 -9.51 4.06 14.74
N LEU A 34 -9.32 5.32 14.31
CA LEU A 34 -9.80 5.78 13.01
C LEU A 34 -9.23 4.94 11.85
N TYR A 35 -7.94 4.59 11.91
CA TYR A 35 -7.30 3.84 10.84
C TYR A 35 -7.65 2.34 10.88
N CYS A 36 -7.42 1.68 12.02
CA CYS A 36 -7.56 0.23 12.16
C CYS A 36 -9.02 -0.22 12.29
N ASP A 37 -9.89 0.58 12.92
CA ASP A 37 -11.29 0.17 13.11
C ASP A 37 -12.23 0.66 12.02
N LEU A 38 -11.82 1.66 11.23
CA LEU A 38 -12.69 2.27 10.23
C LEU A 38 -12.08 2.32 8.83
N LEU A 39 -10.93 2.99 8.61
CA LEU A 39 -10.41 3.17 7.25
C LEU A 39 -10.05 1.84 6.59
N VAL A 40 -9.32 0.96 7.28
CA VAL A 40 -8.87 -0.33 6.70
C VAL A 40 -10.06 -1.24 6.30
N LYS A 41 -11.21 -1.06 6.96
CA LYS A 41 -12.43 -1.84 6.71
C LYS A 41 -13.30 -1.24 5.60
N LEU A 42 -12.92 -0.09 5.03
CA LEU A 42 -13.62 0.54 3.92
C LEU A 42 -13.00 0.10 2.58
N PRO A 43 -13.84 -0.17 1.55
CA PRO A 43 -13.32 -0.39 0.20
C PRO A 43 -12.59 0.87 -0.27
N VAL A 44 -11.30 0.75 -0.56
CA VAL A 44 -10.47 1.89 -0.97
C VAL A 44 -11.02 2.59 -2.21
N GLN A 45 -11.72 1.86 -3.10
CA GLN A 45 -12.39 2.40 -4.29
C GLN A 45 -13.39 3.52 -3.95
N SER A 46 -14.02 3.47 -2.77
CA SER A 46 -14.94 4.51 -2.31
C SER A 46 -14.24 5.81 -1.89
N LEU A 47 -12.91 5.78 -1.72
CA LEU A 47 -12.10 6.92 -1.28
C LEU A 47 -11.15 7.45 -2.37
N LEU A 48 -10.94 6.71 -3.47
CA LEU A 48 -9.93 7.04 -4.49
C LEU A 48 -10.09 8.47 -5.03
N SER A 49 -11.29 8.87 -5.47
CA SER A 49 -11.54 10.22 -5.98
C SER A 49 -11.21 11.31 -4.95
N ALA A 50 -11.44 11.05 -3.66
CA ALA A 50 -11.14 11.98 -2.59
C ALA A 50 -9.63 12.04 -2.29
N LEU A 51 -8.94 10.91 -2.33
CA LEU A 51 -7.48 10.81 -2.18
C LEU A 51 -6.75 11.51 -3.34
N GLU A 52 -7.23 11.34 -4.57
CA GLU A 52 -6.69 12.01 -5.77
C GLU A 52 -6.86 13.53 -5.75
N SER A 53 -7.93 14.01 -5.12
CA SER A 53 -8.19 15.44 -5.02
C SER A 53 -7.16 16.17 -4.15
N ASN A 54 -6.41 15.45 -3.30
CA ASN A 54 -5.33 16.01 -2.49
C ASN A 54 -4.25 14.96 -2.20
N VAL A 55 -3.18 14.98 -3.00
CA VAL A 55 -2.05 14.04 -2.90
C VAL A 55 -1.35 14.11 -1.54
N GLN A 56 -1.25 15.28 -0.93
CA GLN A 56 -0.61 15.41 0.39
C GLN A 56 -1.41 14.64 1.46
N HIS A 57 -2.74 14.80 1.47
CA HIS A 57 -3.60 14.02 2.36
C HIS A 57 -3.48 12.51 2.09
N ALA A 58 -3.37 12.11 0.82
CA ALA A 58 -3.17 10.71 0.48
C ALA A 58 -1.86 10.16 1.06
N LEU A 59 -0.75 10.89 0.92
CA LEU A 59 0.55 10.51 1.49
C LEU A 59 0.50 10.41 3.02
N ASP A 60 -0.11 11.38 3.69
CA ASP A 60 -0.21 11.39 5.16
C ASP A 60 -1.03 10.19 5.66
N ILE A 61 -2.11 9.84 4.96
CA ILE A 61 -2.93 8.67 5.27
C ILE A 61 -2.18 7.37 5.00
N VAL A 62 -1.46 7.26 3.88
CA VAL A 62 -0.69 6.05 3.54
C VAL A 62 0.39 5.78 4.60
N ARG A 63 1.13 6.82 5.02
CA ARG A 63 2.14 6.71 6.07
C ARG A 63 1.56 6.29 7.41
N ALA A 64 0.44 6.90 7.80
CA ALA A 64 -0.26 6.53 9.02
C ALA A 64 -0.79 5.09 8.95
N MET A 65 -1.38 4.68 7.81
CA MET A 65 -1.88 3.32 7.61
C MET A 65 -0.75 2.27 7.70
N ALA A 66 0.43 2.59 7.15
CA ALA A 66 1.59 1.71 7.18
C ALA A 66 2.16 1.53 8.60
N THR A 67 1.98 2.51 9.50
CA THR A 67 2.66 2.55 10.81
C THR A 67 1.76 2.28 12.01
N LEU A 68 0.46 2.58 11.91
CA LEU A 68 -0.45 2.50 13.06
C LEU A 68 -0.91 1.08 13.37
N LEU A 69 -0.93 0.19 12.37
CA LEU A 69 -1.29 -1.19 12.59
C LEU A 69 -0.27 -1.84 13.55
N GLY A 70 -0.75 -2.47 14.62
CA GLY A 70 0.11 -3.11 15.61
C GLY A 70 0.52 -2.22 16.80
N THR A 71 0.22 -0.92 16.79
CA THR A 71 0.69 0.02 17.83
C THR A 71 0.00 -0.15 19.20
N HIS A 72 -1.28 -0.55 19.22
CA HIS A 72 -2.04 -0.74 20.46
C HIS A 72 -2.23 -2.21 20.86
N ARG A 73 -2.12 -3.12 19.90
CA ARG A 73 -2.16 -4.57 20.11
C ARG A 73 -1.49 -5.26 18.93
N SER A 74 -1.08 -6.51 19.11
CA SER A 74 -0.67 -7.34 17.98
C SER A 74 -1.78 -7.36 16.91
N PRO A 75 -1.43 -7.10 15.64
CA PRO A 75 -2.43 -7.12 14.58
C PRO A 75 -2.82 -8.57 14.27
N GLU A 76 -4.04 -8.76 13.77
CA GLU A 76 -4.48 -10.06 13.30
C GLU A 76 -4.10 -10.25 11.83
N ARG A 77 -3.94 -11.52 11.39
CA ARG A 77 -3.56 -11.85 10.02
C ARG A 77 -4.46 -11.16 8.98
N GLY A 78 -5.77 -11.10 9.23
CA GLY A 78 -6.73 -10.45 8.34
C GLY A 78 -6.64 -8.93 8.29
N GLU A 79 -6.12 -8.29 9.34
CA GLU A 79 -5.92 -6.83 9.37
C GLU A 79 -4.68 -6.43 8.59
N VAL A 80 -3.63 -7.24 8.69
CA VAL A 80 -2.42 -7.07 7.86
C VAL A 80 -2.77 -7.27 6.38
N ASP A 81 -3.54 -8.32 6.06
CA ASP A 81 -4.05 -8.57 4.70
C ASP A 81 -4.84 -7.37 4.16
N ALA A 82 -5.83 -6.89 4.91
CA ALA A 82 -6.64 -5.74 4.53
C ALA A 82 -5.79 -4.47 4.35
N THR A 83 -4.79 -4.27 5.21
CA THR A 83 -3.87 -3.12 5.12
C THR A 83 -3.02 -3.17 3.87
N ILE A 84 -2.41 -4.32 3.57
CA ILE A 84 -1.63 -4.53 2.34
C ILE A 84 -2.52 -4.25 1.12
N MET A 85 -3.72 -4.84 1.06
CA MET A 85 -4.62 -4.66 -0.08
C MET A 85 -5.14 -3.23 -0.22
N TRP A 86 -5.32 -2.52 0.89
CA TRP A 86 -5.69 -1.10 0.87
C TRP A 86 -4.58 -0.24 0.27
N LEU A 87 -3.33 -0.44 0.72
CA LEU A 87 -2.14 0.26 0.20
C LEU A 87 -1.92 -0.05 -1.28
N ILE A 88 -2.03 -1.32 -1.69
CA ILE A 88 -1.88 -1.74 -3.09
C ILE A 88 -3.00 -1.16 -3.97
N GLY A 89 -4.22 -1.05 -3.46
CA GLY A 89 -5.31 -0.39 -4.19
C GLY A 89 -5.03 1.08 -4.49
N ILE A 90 -4.36 1.81 -3.59
CA ILE A 90 -3.90 3.18 -3.84
C ILE A 90 -2.71 3.17 -4.79
N ALA A 91 -1.74 2.28 -4.61
CA ALA A 91 -0.58 2.13 -5.49
C ALA A 91 -1.00 1.92 -6.94
N GLN A 92 -1.98 1.05 -7.18
CA GLN A 92 -2.57 0.81 -8.51
C GLN A 92 -3.14 2.09 -9.11
N ARG A 93 -3.86 2.89 -8.31
CA ARG A 93 -4.42 4.15 -8.79
C ARG A 93 -3.34 5.20 -9.03
N ALA A 94 -2.38 5.32 -8.14
CA ALA A 94 -1.23 6.22 -8.26
C ALA A 94 -0.43 5.93 -9.53
N ALA A 95 -0.16 4.66 -9.83
CA ALA A 95 0.47 4.22 -11.07
C ALA A 95 -0.35 4.63 -12.31
N ALA A 96 -1.69 4.50 -12.25
CA ALA A 96 -2.57 4.86 -13.35
C ALA A 96 -2.61 6.38 -13.66
N ILE A 97 -2.37 7.23 -12.66
CA ILE A 97 -2.35 8.69 -12.81
C ILE A 97 -0.92 9.29 -12.87
N GLY A 98 0.12 8.46 -12.78
CA GLY A 98 1.52 8.89 -12.79
C GLY A 98 1.99 9.57 -11.51
N ALA A 99 1.34 9.35 -10.37
CA ALA A 99 1.73 9.91 -9.08
C ALA A 99 2.81 9.04 -8.41
N LEU A 100 4.06 9.15 -8.89
CA LEU A 100 5.17 8.27 -8.49
C LEU A 100 5.46 8.30 -6.99
N ASP A 101 5.49 9.47 -6.36
CA ASP A 101 5.77 9.57 -4.91
C ASP A 101 4.72 8.82 -4.07
N LEU A 102 3.45 8.88 -4.46
CA LEU A 102 2.37 8.17 -3.80
C LEU A 102 2.46 6.66 -4.06
N LEU A 103 2.81 6.26 -5.29
CA LEU A 103 3.06 4.86 -5.64
C LEU A 103 4.17 4.27 -4.76
N GLU A 104 5.30 4.97 -4.64
CA GLU A 104 6.45 4.54 -3.86
C GLU A 104 6.11 4.41 -2.38
N GLU A 105 5.44 5.39 -1.80
CA GLU A 105 5.03 5.36 -0.40
C GLU A 105 4.06 4.20 -0.11
N CYS A 106 3.08 3.95 -0.99
CA CYS A 106 2.17 2.82 -0.85
C CYS A 106 2.89 1.47 -0.93
N CYS A 107 3.80 1.31 -1.90
CA CYS A 107 4.60 0.10 -2.04
C CYS A 107 5.51 -0.13 -0.83
N ASN A 108 6.14 0.93 -0.31
CA ASN A 108 7.01 0.85 0.85
C ASN A 108 6.26 0.29 2.07
N GLY A 109 5.08 0.84 2.38
CA GLY A 109 4.25 0.32 3.48
C GLY A 109 3.74 -1.10 3.23
N ALA A 110 3.27 -1.41 2.02
CA ALA A 110 2.72 -2.73 1.71
C ALA A 110 3.79 -3.84 1.78
N PHE A 111 5.00 -3.57 1.28
CA PHE A 111 6.07 -4.55 1.23
C PHE A 111 6.70 -4.79 2.61
N GLU A 112 6.76 -3.78 3.47
CA GLU A 112 7.16 -3.95 4.88
C GLU A 112 6.24 -4.94 5.61
N TRP A 113 4.92 -4.80 5.41
CA TRP A 113 3.92 -5.70 6.00
C TRP A 113 3.98 -7.12 5.43
N ASP A 114 4.15 -7.26 4.11
CA ASP A 114 4.27 -8.57 3.48
C ASP A 114 5.54 -9.31 3.94
N ALA A 115 6.68 -8.62 3.99
CA ALA A 115 7.95 -9.16 4.49
C ALA A 115 7.84 -9.71 5.92
N SER A 116 6.97 -9.11 6.74
CA SER A 116 6.84 -9.46 8.16
C SER A 116 5.83 -10.58 8.46
N TRP A 117 4.86 -10.83 7.57
CA TRP A 117 3.71 -11.71 7.87
C TRP A 117 3.50 -12.87 6.90
N ASP A 118 4.21 -12.90 5.77
CA ASP A 118 4.07 -13.89 4.68
C ASP A 118 2.58 -14.20 4.34
N GLN A 119 2.00 -13.33 3.51
CA GLN A 119 0.58 -13.30 3.22
C GLN A 119 0.29 -13.74 1.78
N TRP A 120 0.00 -15.03 1.60
CA TRP A 120 -0.11 -15.67 0.29
C TRP A 120 -1.24 -15.09 -0.59
N GLY A 121 -2.34 -14.63 0.02
CA GLY A 121 -3.46 -14.00 -0.69
C GLY A 121 -3.06 -12.69 -1.38
N PRO A 122 -2.60 -11.68 -0.61
CA PRO A 122 -2.09 -10.41 -1.13
C PRO A 122 -0.94 -10.60 -2.11
N GLN A 123 -0.01 -11.53 -1.85
CA GLN A 123 1.09 -11.83 -2.78
C GLN A 123 0.58 -12.24 -4.16
N ARG A 124 -0.45 -13.08 -4.26
CA ARG A 124 -1.03 -13.47 -5.57
C ARG A 124 -1.52 -12.24 -6.34
N ASP A 125 -2.24 -11.35 -5.66
CA ASP A 125 -2.86 -10.19 -6.30
C ASP A 125 -1.80 -9.11 -6.65
N ILE A 126 -0.78 -8.94 -5.81
CA ILE A 126 0.41 -8.11 -6.09
C ILE A 126 1.16 -8.68 -7.30
N ALA A 127 1.43 -9.98 -7.35
CA ALA A 127 2.12 -10.62 -8.47
C ALA A 127 1.39 -10.44 -9.80
N ALA A 128 0.06 -10.48 -9.81
CA ALA A 128 -0.74 -10.18 -10.99
C ALA A 128 -0.60 -8.71 -11.41
N TRP A 129 -0.63 -7.78 -10.44
CA TRP A 129 -0.45 -6.36 -10.71
C TRP A 129 0.97 -5.99 -11.18
N LEU A 130 2.03 -6.58 -10.62
CA LEU A 130 3.41 -6.32 -11.05
C LEU A 130 3.62 -6.55 -12.55
N ARG A 131 2.90 -7.51 -13.15
CA ARG A 131 2.94 -7.82 -14.59
C ARG A 131 2.32 -6.73 -15.47
N THR A 132 1.53 -5.81 -14.90
CA THR A 132 0.92 -4.70 -15.66
C THR A 132 1.81 -3.46 -15.66
N LEU A 133 2.83 -3.41 -14.80
CA LEU A 133 3.70 -2.26 -14.66
C LEU A 133 4.73 -2.21 -15.80
N SER A 134 4.96 -0.99 -16.28
CA SER A 134 5.99 -0.66 -17.26
C SER A 134 6.44 0.78 -17.06
N GLY A 135 7.45 1.24 -17.82
CA GLY A 135 7.90 2.63 -17.79
C GLY A 135 8.36 3.08 -16.39
N ASP A 136 8.04 4.30 -16.00
CA ASP A 136 8.50 4.87 -14.73
C ASP A 136 7.91 4.14 -13.51
N ASN A 137 6.64 3.71 -13.60
CA ASN A 137 5.99 2.93 -12.54
C ASN A 137 6.77 1.65 -12.22
N ALA A 138 7.20 0.90 -13.25
CA ALA A 138 8.01 -0.30 -13.04
C ALA A 138 9.40 0.03 -12.46
N SER A 139 9.97 1.18 -12.82
CA SER A 139 11.23 1.65 -12.27
C SER A 139 11.13 1.95 -10.77
N SER A 140 10.09 2.70 -10.38
CA SER A 140 9.81 3.05 -8.99
C SER A 140 9.54 1.81 -8.14
N VAL A 141 8.64 0.92 -8.58
CA VAL A 141 8.34 -0.31 -7.83
C VAL A 141 9.56 -1.24 -7.75
N ALA A 142 10.36 -1.34 -8.80
CA ALA A 142 11.63 -2.08 -8.74
C ALA A 142 12.63 -1.48 -7.74
N SER A 143 12.66 -0.16 -7.59
CA SER A 143 13.49 0.52 -6.58
C SER A 143 13.07 0.13 -5.16
N ILE A 144 11.76 0.17 -4.88
CA ILE A 144 11.22 -0.20 -3.57
C ILE A 144 11.43 -1.69 -3.29
N LEU A 145 11.20 -2.59 -4.27
CA LEU A 145 11.46 -4.03 -4.09
C LEU A 145 12.91 -4.33 -3.67
N ARG A 146 13.90 -3.59 -4.17
CA ARG A 146 15.30 -3.76 -3.74
C ARG A 146 15.55 -3.35 -2.29
N GLN A 147 14.75 -2.42 -1.76
CA GLN A 147 14.81 -1.99 -0.36
C GLN A 147 14.13 -3.02 0.57
N HIS A 148 13.32 -3.93 0.02
CA HIS A 148 12.53 -4.92 0.75
C HIS A 148 12.87 -6.36 0.30
N PRO A 149 14.09 -6.87 0.54
CA PRO A 149 14.54 -8.16 0.02
C PRO A 149 13.68 -9.34 0.48
N ASN A 150 13.21 -9.35 1.73
CA ASN A 150 12.34 -10.42 2.25
C ASN A 150 11.00 -10.48 1.49
N CYS A 151 10.41 -9.32 1.15
CA CYS A 151 9.22 -9.25 0.30
C CYS A 151 9.53 -9.70 -1.13
N ALA A 152 10.68 -9.27 -1.69
CA ALA A 152 11.10 -9.68 -3.04
C ALA A 152 11.27 -11.20 -3.18
N GLU A 153 11.73 -11.90 -2.13
CA GLU A 153 11.86 -13.36 -2.12
C GLU A 153 10.53 -14.08 -2.36
N HIS A 154 9.42 -13.57 -1.80
CA HIS A 154 8.08 -14.12 -2.04
C HIS A 154 7.68 -14.09 -3.53
N PHE A 155 8.25 -13.16 -4.29
CA PHE A 155 8.02 -13.00 -5.72
C PHE A 155 9.09 -13.64 -6.63
N SER A 156 10.04 -14.38 -6.06
CA SER A 156 11.14 -15.03 -6.82
C SER A 156 10.67 -15.93 -7.98
N HIS A 157 9.48 -16.52 -7.86
CA HIS A 157 8.84 -17.30 -8.92
C HIS A 157 8.55 -16.50 -10.21
N LEU A 158 8.60 -15.15 -10.16
CA LEU A 158 8.38 -14.26 -11.30
C LEU A 158 9.66 -13.90 -12.08
N ILE A 159 10.86 -14.28 -11.60
CA ILE A 159 12.15 -13.85 -12.20
C ILE A 159 12.25 -14.20 -13.69
N ASN A 160 11.68 -15.33 -14.12
CA ASN A 160 11.70 -15.79 -15.50
C ASN A 160 10.44 -15.42 -16.30
N ASP A 161 9.52 -14.63 -15.73
CA ASP A 161 8.28 -14.25 -16.39
C ASP A 161 8.53 -13.18 -17.46
N ALA A 162 8.33 -13.54 -18.72
CA ALA A 162 8.54 -12.64 -19.86
C ALA A 162 7.59 -11.43 -19.89
N HIS A 163 6.45 -11.50 -19.19
CA HIS A 163 5.50 -10.40 -19.07
C HIS A 163 5.92 -9.36 -18.02
N LEU A 164 6.90 -9.68 -17.17
CA LEU A 164 7.38 -8.77 -16.14
C LEU A 164 8.44 -7.82 -16.70
N ASP A 165 8.30 -6.54 -16.39
CA ASP A 165 9.30 -5.52 -16.76
C ASP A 165 10.69 -5.97 -16.26
N HIS A 166 11.69 -5.86 -17.14
CA HIS A 166 13.05 -6.28 -16.87
C HIS A 166 13.65 -5.66 -15.60
N ARG A 167 13.24 -4.45 -15.21
CA ARG A 167 13.71 -3.78 -13.99
C ARG A 167 13.16 -4.42 -12.74
N ILE A 168 11.89 -4.83 -12.76
CA ILE A 168 11.27 -5.59 -11.67
C ILE A 168 11.94 -6.96 -11.59
N ARG A 169 12.12 -7.68 -12.72
CA ARG A 169 12.86 -8.95 -12.74
C ARG A 169 14.25 -8.83 -12.14
N ALA A 170 15.00 -7.78 -12.49
CA ALA A 170 16.31 -7.51 -11.92
C ALA A 170 16.25 -7.25 -10.41
N ALA A 171 15.24 -6.53 -9.92
CA ALA A 171 15.04 -6.32 -8.47
C ALA A 171 14.76 -7.63 -7.72
N LEU A 172 14.02 -8.56 -8.34
CA LEU A 172 13.73 -9.88 -7.75
C LEU A 172 14.93 -10.85 -7.80
N THR A 173 15.89 -10.63 -8.70
CA THR A 173 17.06 -11.50 -8.90
C THR A 173 18.22 -11.15 -7.96
N ALA A 174 18.23 -9.93 -7.42
CA ALA A 174 19.27 -9.48 -6.50
C ALA A 174 18.80 -9.73 -5.05
N PRO A 175 19.13 -10.87 -4.43
CA PRO A 175 19.04 -10.95 -2.98
C PRO A 175 19.97 -9.87 -2.41
N GLY A 176 19.52 -9.17 -1.37
CA GLY A 176 20.21 -8.02 -0.81
C GLY A 176 21.70 -8.27 -0.54
N ASN A 177 22.55 -7.80 -1.45
CA ASN A 177 23.95 -7.52 -1.15
C ASN A 177 24.02 -6.09 -0.61
N ALA A 178 23.63 -5.94 0.66
CA ALA A 178 23.97 -4.81 1.50
C ALA A 178 24.43 -5.34 2.86
N ASP A 179 25.75 -5.44 3.02
CA ASP A 179 26.51 -5.52 4.26
C ASP A 179 26.10 -6.53 5.34
N GLN A 180 26.52 -7.78 5.15
CA GLN A 180 27.39 -8.42 6.13
C GLN A 180 28.84 -8.05 5.81
N ALA A 181 29.27 -6.84 6.17
CA ALA A 181 30.67 -6.45 6.21
C ALA A 181 30.98 -5.89 7.61
N GLN A 182 31.67 -6.74 8.38
CA GLN A 182 32.49 -6.45 9.56
C GLN A 182 32.79 -4.96 9.84
N VAL A 183 32.46 -4.49 11.04
CA VAL A 183 33.43 -4.16 12.12
C VAL A 183 32.81 -4.48 13.48
#